data_AF-A0A5M5BXW1-F1
#
_entry.id   AF-A0A5M5BXW1-F1
#
_cell.length_a   1.000
_cell.length_b   1.000
_cell.length_c   1.000
_cell.angle_alpha   90.00
_cell.angle_beta   90.00
_cell.angle_gamma   90.00
#
_symmetry.space_group_name_H-M   'P 1'
#
loop_
_entity.id
_entity.type
_entity.pdbx_description
1 polymer ?
#
loop_
_entity_poly.entity_id
_entity_poly.type
_entity_poly.pdbx_seq_one_letter_code
_entity_poly.pdbx_strand_id
1 'polypeptide(L)'
;MRIDSLDILKGIGIILVVVGHMIGNQLYIRPWIYAFHMPLFFMLSGYCFNIAKHPQLLPFAVSRVWTLLVPCVLYTVVSLVVSPEYICEGRYYELKTLLPGALWFLPILFIVEVLGYNV
;
A
#
# COMPACT_ATOMS: atom_id res chain seq x y z
N MET A 1 -14.89 -15.93 -10.30
CA MET A 1 -14.63 -17.10 -9.45
C MET A 1 -13.62 -16.68 -8.41
N ARG A 2 -13.92 -16.86 -7.12
CA ARG A 2 -12.97 -16.59 -6.04
C ARG A 2 -12.00 -17.77 -5.99
N ILE A 3 -10.70 -17.51 -5.94
CA ILE A 3 -9.67 -18.55 -5.94
C ILE A 3 -9.10 -18.59 -4.53
N ASP A 4 -9.42 -19.64 -3.78
CA ASP A 4 -9.05 -19.75 -2.36
C ASP A 4 -7.52 -19.67 -2.17
N SER A 5 -6.75 -20.15 -3.15
CA SER A 5 -5.29 -20.05 -3.16
C SER A 5 -4.79 -18.60 -3.16
N LEU A 6 -5.50 -17.67 -3.80
CA LEU A 6 -5.12 -16.25 -3.80
C LEU A 6 -5.40 -15.59 -2.46
N ASP A 7 -6.47 -15.98 -1.78
CA ASP A 7 -6.81 -15.46 -0.46
C ASP A 7 -5.80 -15.95 0.60
N ILE A 8 -5.38 -17.22 0.51
CA ILE A 8 -4.29 -17.77 1.34
C ILE A 8 -2.99 -17.00 1.07
N LEU A 9 -2.65 -16.76 -0.20
CA LEU A 9 -1.43 -16.02 -0.57
C LEU A 9 -1.44 -14.58 -0.04
N LYS A 10 -2.60 -13.90 -0.09
CA LYS A 10 -2.79 -12.58 0.53
C LYS A 10 -2.57 -12.64 2.04
N GLY A 11 -3.14 -13.64 2.71
CA GLY A 11 -2.97 -13.85 4.15
C GLY A 11 -1.50 -14.03 4.54
N ILE A 12 -0.77 -14.86 3.79
CA ILE A 12 0.68 -15.05 3.96
C ILE A 12 1.41 -13.71 3.77
N GLY A 13 1.11 -12.96 2.71
CA GLY A 13 1.69 -11.64 2.46
C GLY A 13 1.48 -10.66 3.62
N ILE A 14 0.29 -10.62 4.21
CA ILE A 14 -0.03 -9.75 5.36
C ILE A 14 0.78 -10.17 6.59
N ILE A 15 0.91 -11.47 6.86
CA ILE A 15 1.74 -11.98 7.96
C ILE A 15 3.20 -11.56 7.77
N LEU A 16 3.74 -11.66 6.54
CA LEU A 16 5.11 -11.22 6.24
C LEU A 16 5.31 -9.72 6.50
N VAL A 17 4.32 -8.87 6.23
CA VAL A 17 4.38 -7.43 6.55
C VAL A 17 4.51 -7.22 8.05
N VAL A 18 3.64 -7.87 8.84
CA VAL A 18 3.67 -7.76 10.31
C VAL A 18 5.00 -8.24 10.86
N VAL A 19 5.47 -9.41 10.43
CA VAL A 19 6.76 -9.98 10.85
C VAL A 19 7.93 -9.06 10.45
N GLY A 20 7.91 -8.52 9.23
CA GLY A 20 8.92 -7.58 8.74
C GLY A 20 8.99 -6.27 9.53
N HIS A 21 7.88 -5.81 10.11
CA HIS A 21 7.85 -4.65 11.00
C HIS A 21 8.22 -5.00 12.45
N MET A 22 7.82 -6.18 12.95
CA MET A 22 8.12 -6.61 14.33
C MET A 22 9.60 -6.95 14.56
N ILE A 23 10.26 -7.54 13.55
CA ILE A 23 11.67 -7.97 13.67
C ILE A 23 12.64 -6.76 13.74
N GLY A 24 12.21 -5.57 13.33
CA GLY A 24 13.04 -4.37 13.37
C GLY A 24 14.33 -4.50 12.56
N ASN A 25 15.27 -3.57 12.75
CA ASN A 25 16.55 -3.56 12.02
C ASN A 25 17.60 -4.55 12.58
N GLN A 26 17.19 -5.47 13.47
CA GLN A 26 18.09 -6.32 14.25
C GLN A 26 18.49 -7.63 13.55
N LEU A 27 17.82 -8.01 12.46
CA LEU A 27 18.08 -9.26 11.75
C LEU A 27 18.34 -9.05 10.26
N TYR A 28 19.37 -9.73 9.74
CA TYR A 28 19.74 -9.81 8.31
C TYR A 28 18.65 -10.40 7.41
N ILE A 29 17.54 -10.87 7.98
CA ILE A 29 16.38 -11.43 7.27
C ILE A 29 15.45 -10.34 6.73
N ARG A 30 15.51 -9.12 7.28
CA ARG A 30 14.64 -8.00 6.86
C ARG A 30 14.66 -7.72 5.34
N PRO A 31 15.80 -7.64 4.64
CA PRO A 31 15.84 -7.42 3.20
C PRO A 31 15.14 -8.53 2.40
N TRP A 32 15.26 -9.78 2.86
CA TRP A 32 14.65 -10.94 2.21
C TRP A 32 13.12 -10.92 2.30
N ILE A 33 12.58 -10.56 3.47
CA ILE A 33 11.13 -10.40 3.64
C ILE A 33 10.62 -9.26 2.78
N TYR A 34 11.33 -8.12 2.75
CA TYR A 34 10.96 -6.94 1.95
C TYR A 34 11.03 -7.20 0.44
N ALA A 35 11.96 -8.04 -0.02
CA ALA A 35 12.06 -8.46 -1.40
C ALA A 35 10.88 -9.31 -1.87
N PHE A 36 10.14 -9.96 -0.97
CA PHE A 36 9.09 -10.90 -1.35
C PHE A 36 7.67 -10.35 -1.17
N HIS A 37 7.36 -9.77 -0.01
CA HIS A 37 5.97 -9.39 0.28
C HIS A 37 5.47 -8.24 -0.62
N MET A 38 6.28 -7.21 -0.89
CA MET A 38 5.88 -6.07 -1.73
C MET A 38 5.63 -6.50 -3.19
N PRO A 39 6.53 -7.23 -3.87
CA PRO A 39 6.25 -7.75 -5.22
C PRO A 39 5.07 -8.71 -5.29
N LEU A 40 4.85 -9.52 -4.26
CA LEU A 40 3.71 -10.44 -4.17
C LEU A 40 2.37 -9.68 -4.20
N PHE A 41 2.25 -8.56 -3.47
CA PHE A 41 1.04 -7.74 -3.53
C PHE A 41 0.81 -7.09 -4.90
N PHE A 42 1.88 -6.66 -5.58
CA PHE A 42 1.78 -6.16 -6.97
C PHE A 42 1.30 -7.24 -7.94
N MET A 43 1.86 -8.45 -7.87
CA MET A 43 1.43 -9.58 -8.70
C MET A 43 -0.04 -9.94 -8.45
N LEU A 44 -0.46 -9.95 -7.19
CA LEU A 44 -1.84 -10.23 -6.81
C LEU A 44 -2.82 -9.16 -7.28
N SER A 45 -2.45 -7.87 -7.20
CA SER A 45 -3.27 -6.78 -7.75
C SER A 45 -3.43 -6.93 -9.26
N GLY A 46 -2.33 -7.19 -9.99
CA GLY A 46 -2.37 -7.44 -11.44
C GLY A 46 -3.17 -8.70 -11.81
N TYR A 47 -3.05 -9.80 -11.06
CA TYR A 47 -3.82 -11.02 -11.33
C TYR A 47 -5.32 -10.86 -11.07
N CYS A 48 -5.68 -10.11 -10.02
CA CYS A 48 -7.07 -9.75 -9.74
C CYS A 48 -7.60 -8.63 -10.64
N PHE A 49 -6.75 -8.01 -11.46
CA PHE A 49 -7.13 -6.93 -12.37
C PHE A 49 -7.94 -7.51 -13.53
N ASN A 50 -9.23 -7.20 -13.53
CA ASN A 50 -10.15 -7.68 -14.55
C ASN A 50 -10.72 -6.49 -15.33
N ILE A 51 -10.08 -6.20 -16.47
CA ILE A 51 -10.47 -5.13 -17.41
C ILE A 51 -11.90 -5.34 -17.92
N ALA A 52 -12.32 -6.60 -18.11
CA ALA A 52 -13.64 -6.93 -18.66
C ALA A 52 -14.82 -6.53 -17.75
N LYS A 53 -14.57 -6.24 -16.46
CA LYS A 53 -15.60 -5.77 -15.52
C LYS A 53 -15.75 -4.25 -15.45
N HIS A 54 -14.80 -3.48 -16.01
CA HIS A 54 -14.78 -2.03 -15.91
C HIS A 54 -14.63 -1.43 -17.32
N PRO A 55 -15.74 -1.13 -18.02
CA PRO A 55 -15.69 -0.60 -19.39
C PRO A 55 -15.21 0.86 -19.48
N GLN A 56 -15.01 1.54 -18.34
CA GLN A 56 -14.71 2.97 -18.28
C GLN A 56 -13.55 3.23 -17.30
N LEU A 57 -12.49 3.86 -17.82
CA LEU A 57 -11.28 4.26 -17.11
C LEU A 57 -11.53 5.17 -15.90
N LEU A 58 -12.28 6.23 -16.13
CA LEU A 58 -12.53 7.29 -15.15
C LEU A 58 -13.23 6.81 -13.87
N PRO A 59 -14.40 6.14 -13.93
CA PRO A 59 -15.06 5.66 -12.72
C PRO A 59 -14.27 4.56 -12.00
N PHE A 60 -13.49 3.77 -12.74
CA PHE A 60 -12.57 2.80 -12.14
C PHE A 60 -11.47 3.49 -11.34
N ALA A 61 -10.75 4.44 -11.96
CA ALA A 61 -9.68 5.19 -11.30
C ALA A 61 -10.23 5.98 -10.09
N VAL A 62 -11.37 6.66 -10.23
CA VAL A 62 -12.00 7.42 -9.13
C VAL A 62 -12.37 6.49 -7.96
N SER A 63 -12.94 5.32 -8.23
CA SER A 63 -13.24 4.33 -7.19
C SER A 63 -11.97 3.87 -6.45
N ARG A 64 -10.88 3.65 -7.19
CA ARG A 64 -9.57 3.29 -6.61
C ARG A 64 -8.96 4.42 -5.81
N VAL A 65 -9.05 5.67 -6.26
CA VAL A 65 -8.65 6.87 -5.48
C VAL A 65 -9.41 6.91 -4.16
N TRP A 66 -10.74 6.72 -4.17
CA TRP A 66 -11.56 6.73 -2.97
C TRP A 66 -11.27 5.58 -2.01
N THR A 67 -10.87 4.42 -2.53
CA THR A 67 -10.60 3.24 -1.69
C THR A 67 -9.16 3.20 -1.19
N LEU A 68 -8.19 3.75 -1.94
CA LEU A 68 -6.76 3.66 -1.65
C LEU A 68 -6.19 4.99 -1.14
N LEU A 69 -6.42 6.10 -1.85
CA LEU A 69 -5.81 7.39 -1.53
C LEU A 69 -6.56 8.14 -0.42
N VAL A 70 -7.89 8.07 -0.37
CA VAL A 70 -8.65 8.76 0.68
C VAL A 70 -8.30 8.26 2.09
N PRO A 71 -8.21 6.93 2.36
CA PRO A 71 -7.73 6.44 3.65
C PRO A 71 -6.30 6.88 3.97
N CYS A 72 -5.40 6.94 2.98
CA CYS A 72 -4.03 7.43 3.15
C CYS A 72 -4.00 8.89 3.58
N VAL A 73 -4.74 9.75 2.87
CA VAL A 73 -4.80 11.18 3.16
C VAL A 73 -5.46 11.40 4.51
N LEU A 74 -6.55 10.70 4.80
CA LEU A 74 -7.27 10.79 6.08
C LEU A 74 -6.38 10.38 7.24
N TYR A 75 -5.65 9.26 7.13
CA TYR A 75 -4.68 8.85 8.15
C TYR A 75 -3.59 9.91 8.37
N THR A 76 -3.08 10.49 7.28
CA THR A 76 -2.06 11.55 7.34
C THR A 76 -2.59 12.79 8.05
N VAL A 77 -3.80 13.24 7.71
CA VAL A 77 -4.45 14.40 8.34
C VAL A 77 -4.72 14.13 9.81
N VAL A 78 -5.27 12.96 10.16
CA VAL A 78 -5.53 12.58 11.55
C VAL A 78 -4.23 12.54 12.36
N SER A 79 -3.16 11.93 11.82
CA SER A 79 -1.86 11.91 12.49
C SER A 79 -1.28 13.30 12.73
N LEU A 80 -1.52 14.23 11.81
CA LEU A 80 -1.05 15.61 11.89
C LEU A 80 -1.88 16.46 12.86
N VAL A 81 -3.19 16.18 13.00
CA VAL A 81 -4.08 16.80 13.99
C VAL A 81 -3.78 16.30 15.41
N VAL A 82 -3.49 15.01 15.57
CA VAL A 82 -3.20 14.41 16.89
C VAL A 82 -1.86 14.88 17.45
N SER A 83 -0.89 15.16 16.58
CA SER A 83 0.46 15.58 16.96
C SER A 83 0.87 16.87 16.23
N PRO A 84 0.30 18.04 16.58
CA PRO A 84 0.58 19.31 15.92
C PRO A 84 2.03 19.80 16.13
N GLU A 85 2.71 19.23 17.14
CA GLU A 85 4.14 19.37 17.41
C GLU A 85 5.03 19.09 16.19
N TYR A 86 4.59 18.22 15.25
CA TYR A 86 5.31 17.99 13.99
C TYR A 86 5.38 19.23 13.08
N ILE A 87 4.36 20.10 13.10
CA ILE A 87 4.34 21.35 12.33
C ILE A 87 5.02 22.47 13.11
N CYS A 88 4.67 22.62 14.38
CA CYS A 88 5.13 23.74 15.21
C CYS A 88 6.64 23.72 15.48
N GLU A 89 7.24 22.54 15.64
CA GLU A 89 8.69 22.40 15.90
C GLU A 89 9.51 22.19 14.62
N GLY A 90 8.88 22.22 13.44
CA GLY A 90 9.57 21.99 12.17
C GLY A 90 10.18 20.58 12.06
N ARG A 91 9.63 19.58 12.76
CA ARG A 91 10.11 18.19 12.75
C ARG A 91 9.62 17.40 11.54
N TYR A 92 9.76 17.97 10.34
CA TYR A 92 9.32 17.37 9.07
C TYR A 92 9.98 16.03 8.77
N TYR A 93 11.12 15.73 9.39
CA TYR A 93 11.81 14.44 9.27
C TYR A 93 11.04 13.28 9.91
N GLU A 94 10.23 13.51 10.96
CA GLU A 94 9.32 12.51 11.56
C GLU A 94 8.03 12.34 10.76
N LEU A 95 7.61 13.38 10.03
CA LEU A 95 6.54 13.24 9.04
C LEU A 95 6.99 12.30 7.91
N LYS A 96 8.29 12.33 7.60
CA LYS A 96 9.00 11.39 6.74
C LYS A 96 9.30 10.03 7.39
N THR A 97 8.85 9.72 8.61
CA THR A 97 8.77 8.34 9.12
C THR A 97 7.33 7.83 9.11
N LEU A 98 6.36 8.72 9.27
CA LEU A 98 4.91 8.46 9.13
C LEU A 98 4.45 8.17 7.69
N LEU A 99 4.86 8.99 6.71
CA LEU A 99 4.44 8.86 5.32
C LEU A 99 5.15 7.79 4.47
N PRO A 100 6.47 7.50 4.60
CA PRO A 100 7.17 6.73 3.57
C PRO A 100 7.44 5.25 3.90
N GLY A 101 7.06 4.74 5.07
CA GLY A 101 7.26 3.32 5.39
C GLY A 101 6.19 2.40 4.77
N ALA A 102 4.97 2.49 5.30
CA ALA A 102 3.89 1.56 4.94
C ALA A 102 2.97 2.12 3.84
N LEU A 103 2.75 3.44 3.83
CA LEU A 103 1.77 4.07 2.94
C LEU A 103 2.27 4.27 1.52
N TRP A 104 3.60 4.23 1.28
CA TRP A 104 4.20 4.43 -0.05
C TRP A 104 3.71 3.42 -1.09
N PHE A 105 3.29 2.23 -0.64
CA PHE A 105 2.90 1.13 -1.50
C PHE A 105 1.57 1.43 -2.21
N LEU A 106 0.63 2.07 -1.51
CA LEU A 106 -0.72 2.36 -2.02
C LEU A 106 -0.75 3.33 -3.21
N PRO A 107 -0.04 4.47 -3.22
CA PRO A 107 0.03 5.34 -4.39
C PRO A 107 0.78 4.69 -5.56
N ILE A 108 1.83 3.89 -5.30
CA ILE A 108 2.53 3.15 -6.37
C ILE A 108 1.60 2.11 -6.98
N LEU A 109 0.85 1.37 -6.16
CA LEU A 109 -0.16 0.42 -6.61
C LEU A 109 -1.20 1.11 -7.49
N PHE A 110 -1.70 2.27 -7.07
CA PHE A 110 -2.63 3.06 -7.87
C PHE A 110 -2.05 3.46 -9.23
N ILE A 111 -0.80 3.94 -9.27
CA ILE A 111 -0.13 4.30 -10.54
C ILE A 111 0.00 3.08 -11.44
N VAL A 112 0.42 1.93 -10.92
CA VAL A 112 0.56 0.68 -11.68
C VAL A 112 -0.79 0.19 -12.21
N GLU A 113 -1.86 0.25 -11.41
CA GLU A 113 -3.21 -0.13 -11.85
C GLU A 113 -3.76 0.79 -12.95
N VAL A 114 -3.50 2.10 -12.87
CA VAL A 114 -3.90 3.06 -13.91
C VAL A 114 -3.11 2.86 -15.19
N LEU A 115 -1.79 2.66 -15.09
CA LEU A 115 -0.94 2.36 -16.25
C LEU A 115 -1.32 1.01 -16.90
N GLY A 116 -1.58 -0.01 -16.09
CA GLY A 116 -1.98 -1.33 -16.55
C GLY A 116 -3.37 -1.39 -17.18
N TYR A 117 -4.23 -0.40 -16.93
CA TYR A 117 -5.48 -0.27 -17.69
C TYR A 117 -5.22 0.20 -19.13
N ASN A 118 -4.25 1.08 -19.34
CA ASN A 118 -3.98 1.70 -20.64
C ASN A 118 -3.23 0.78 -21.64
N VAL A 119 -2.89 -0.45 -21.23
CA VAL A 119 -2.20 -1.47 -22.05
C VAL A 119 -3.19 -2.57 -22.43
#